data_AF-A0A6B3CFN6-F1
#
_entry.id   AF-A0A6B3CFN6-F1
#
_cell.length_a   1.000
_cell.length_b   1.000
_cell.length_c   1.000
_cell.angle_alpha   90.00
_cell.angle_beta   90.00
_cell.angle_gamma   90.00
#
_symmetry.space_group_name_H-M   'P 1'
#
loop_
_entity.id
_entity.type
_entity.pdbx_description
1 polymer ?
#
loop_
_entity_poly.entity_id
_entity_poly.type
_entity_poly.pdbx_seq_one_letter_code
_entity_poly.pdbx_strand_id
1 'polypeptide(L)'
;SLVALAIGLIVGNILDPGTGLAVTDAVKETGQAQVDAEAKGTVDFLIGIIPTTIVSAFTAGEVLQTLLVALLCGFALQAMGSAGQPVLRGIEHIQRLVFR
;
A
#
# COMPACT_ATOMS: atom_id res chain seq x y z
N SER A 1 -13.47 -3.40 -8.12
CA SER A 1 -12.18 -4.03 -8.47
C SER A 1 -12.30 -5.31 -9.29
N LEU A 2 -13.20 -6.25 -8.96
CA LEU A 2 -13.32 -7.53 -9.70
C LEU A 2 -13.67 -7.36 -11.19
N VAL A 3 -14.61 -6.45 -11.51
CA VAL A 3 -14.96 -6.12 -12.91
C VAL A 3 -13.78 -5.52 -13.66
N ALA A 4 -13.02 -4.61 -13.03
CA ALA A 4 -11.82 -4.03 -13.63
C ALA A 4 -10.73 -5.07 -13.88
N LEU A 5 -10.53 -6.01 -12.93
CA LEU A 5 -9.61 -7.14 -13.10
C LEU A 5 -10.05 -8.05 -14.26
N ALA A 6 -11.33 -8.39 -14.34
CA ALA A 6 -11.86 -9.22 -15.41
C ALA A 6 -11.64 -8.59 -16.78
N ILE A 7 -11.94 -7.29 -16.93
CA ILE A 7 -11.68 -6.55 -18.17
C ILE A 7 -10.18 -6.51 -18.47
N GLY A 8 -9.34 -6.21 -17.49
CA GLY A 8 -7.88 -6.19 -17.66
C GLY A 8 -7.32 -7.54 -18.12
N LEU A 9 -7.86 -8.64 -17.60
CA LEU A 9 -7.47 -9.99 -18.00
C LEU A 9 -7.90 -10.30 -19.44
N ILE A 10 -9.14 -9.97 -19.81
CA ILE A 10 -9.67 -10.18 -21.16
C ILE A 10 -8.88 -9.36 -22.18
N VAL A 11 -8.69 -8.07 -21.92
CA VAL A 11 -7.99 -7.15 -22.82
C VAL A 11 -6.50 -7.54 -22.92
N GLY A 12 -5.87 -7.87 -21.79
CA GLY A 12 -4.48 -8.33 -21.76
C GLY A 12 -4.27 -9.62 -22.53
N ASN A 13 -5.22 -10.56 -22.48
CA ASN A 13 -5.12 -11.83 -23.21
C ASN A 13 -5.39 -11.68 -24.73
N ILE A 14 -6.08 -10.63 -25.16
CA ILE A 14 -6.33 -10.35 -26.58
C ILE A 14 -5.18 -9.55 -27.21
N LEU A 15 -4.61 -8.59 -26.49
CA LEU A 15 -3.56 -7.71 -27.00
C LEU A 15 -2.16 -8.32 -26.94
N ASP A 16 -1.97 -9.42 -26.20
CA ASP A 16 -0.69 -10.08 -25.96
C ASP A 16 0.47 -9.10 -25.72
N PRO A 17 0.38 -8.24 -24.68
CA PRO A 17 1.40 -7.23 -24.42
C PRO A 17 2.73 -7.92 -24.08
N GLY A 18 3.65 -7.93 -25.05
CA GLY A 18 4.96 -8.57 -24.93
C GLY A 18 5.45 -9.28 -26.19
N THR A 19 4.58 -9.52 -27.17
CA THR A 19 5.02 -10.06 -28.48
C THR A 19 5.98 -9.09 -29.16
N GLY A 20 7.21 -9.52 -29.41
CA GLY A 20 8.27 -8.69 -29.99
C GLY A 20 9.29 -8.15 -29.00
N LEU A 21 9.13 -8.39 -27.69
CA LEU A 21 10.19 -8.13 -26.72
C LEU A 21 11.33 -9.14 -26.92
N ALA A 22 12.53 -8.66 -27.24
CA ALA A 22 13.74 -9.48 -27.28
C ALA A 22 14.24 -9.77 -25.85
N VAL A 23 13.50 -10.61 -25.12
CA VAL A 23 13.86 -11.00 -23.75
C VAL A 23 15.02 -12.00 -23.83
N THR A 24 16.25 -11.49 -23.68
CA THR A 24 17.46 -12.32 -23.59
C THR A 24 17.51 -13.07 -22.27
N ASP A 25 18.25 -14.17 -22.22
CA ASP A 25 18.37 -14.98 -21.00
C ASP A 25 18.97 -14.18 -19.82
N ALA A 26 19.85 -13.23 -20.10
CA ALA A 26 20.38 -12.29 -19.10
C ALA A 26 19.27 -11.40 -18.49
N VAL A 27 18.33 -10.90 -19.31
CA VAL A 27 17.20 -10.10 -18.82
C VAL A 27 16.25 -10.95 -17.97
N LYS A 28 16.02 -12.21 -18.34
CA LYS A 28 15.22 -13.16 -17.55
C LYS A 28 15.85 -13.42 -16.19
N GLU A 29 17.17 -13.65 -16.14
CA GLU A 29 17.90 -13.92 -14.90
C GLU A 29 17.86 -12.71 -13.96
N THR A 30 18.07 -11.49 -14.50
CA THR A 30 17.93 -10.26 -13.69
C THR A 30 16.50 -10.05 -13.19
N GLY A 31 15.49 -10.39 -13.99
CA GLY A 31 14.09 -10.29 -13.59
C GLY A 31 13.74 -11.30 -12.49
N GLN A 32 14.20 -12.55 -12.61
CA GLN A 32 14.00 -13.58 -11.60
C GLN A 32 14.69 -13.24 -10.28
N ALA A 33 15.87 -12.63 -10.31
CA ALA A 33 16.56 -12.18 -9.11
C ALA A 33 15.82 -11.06 -8.35
N GLN A 34 14.88 -10.35 -9.00
CA GLN A 34 14.03 -9.33 -8.37
C GLN A 34 12.73 -9.92 -7.79
N VAL A 35 12.41 -11.17 -8.09
CA VAL A 35 11.24 -11.83 -7.51
C VAL A 35 11.64 -12.32 -6.12
N ASP A 36 11.10 -11.66 -5.09
CA ASP A 36 11.17 -12.21 -3.74
C ASP A 36 10.55 -13.61 -3.73
N ALA A 37 11.36 -14.63 -3.45
CA ALA A 37 10.96 -16.04 -3.49
C ALA A 37 9.87 -16.37 -2.45
N GLU A 38 9.76 -15.54 -1.41
CA GLU A 38 8.64 -15.56 -0.47
C GLU A 38 7.50 -14.70 -1.00
N ALA A 39 6.62 -15.31 -1.80
CA ALA A 39 5.26 -14.82 -1.88
C ALA A 39 4.68 -14.89 -0.46
N LYS A 40 4.70 -13.76 0.27
CA LYS A 40 4.18 -13.67 1.64
C LYS A 40 2.77 -14.24 1.63
N GLY A 41 2.56 -15.32 2.38
CA GLY A 41 1.25 -15.93 2.50
C GLY A 41 0.24 -14.91 3.04
N THR A 42 -1.05 -15.14 2.82
CA THR A 42 -2.10 -14.24 3.32
C THR A 42 -1.96 -13.96 4.82
N VAL A 43 -1.50 -14.94 5.59
CA VAL A 43 -1.25 -14.80 7.03
C VAL A 43 -0.10 -13.83 7.33
N ASP A 44 1.06 -14.01 6.67
CA ASP A 44 2.21 -13.12 6.87
C ASP A 44 1.92 -11.69 6.39
N PHE A 45 1.13 -11.57 5.32
CA PHE A 45 0.63 -10.27 4.87
C PHE A 45 -0.20 -9.60 5.97
N LEU A 46 -1.17 -10.30 6.57
CA LEU A 46 -2.02 -9.76 7.64
C LEU A 46 -1.22 -9.41 8.89
N ILE A 47 -0.25 -10.24 9.29
CA ILE A 47 0.63 -9.96 10.42
C ILE A 47 1.51 -8.74 10.12
N GLY A 48 2.00 -8.61 8.89
CA GLY A 48 2.82 -7.48 8.44
C GLY A 48 2.11 -6.13 8.48
N ILE A 49 0.77 -6.10 8.55
CA ILE A 49 -0.02 -4.86 8.75
C ILE A 49 0.19 -4.27 10.14
N ILE A 50 0.44 -5.11 11.14
CA ILE A 50 0.55 -4.67 12.53
C ILE A 50 1.98 -4.16 12.77
N PRO A 51 2.17 -2.86 13.03
CA PRO A 51 3.49 -2.33 13.30
C PRO A 51 4.00 -2.82 14.67
N THR A 52 5.31 -3.03 14.80
CA THR A 52 5.93 -3.39 16.08
C THR A 52 5.83 -2.26 17.10
N THR A 53 5.84 -1.02 16.62
CA THR A 53 5.66 0.21 17.42
C THR A 53 4.89 1.27 16.62
N ILE A 54 4.21 2.21 17.29
CA ILE A 54 3.51 3.31 16.60
C ILE A 54 4.45 4.11 15.71
N VAL A 55 5.68 4.35 16.17
CA VAL A 55 6.68 5.11 15.41
C VAL A 55 7.15 4.35 14.17
N SER A 56 7.31 3.03 14.28
CA SER A 56 7.75 2.20 13.14
C SER A 56 6.81 2.30 11.95
N ALA A 57 5.51 2.49 12.17
CA ALA A 57 4.53 2.65 11.08
C ALA A 57 4.81 3.88 10.19
N PHE A 58 5.56 4.87 10.67
CA PHE A 58 5.92 6.07 9.91
C PHE A 58 7.34 6.01 9.34
N THR A 59 8.19 5.11 9.82
CA THR A 59 9.61 5.02 9.42
C THR A 59 9.93 3.79 8.58
N ALA A 60 9.12 2.74 8.65
CA ALA A 60 9.37 1.46 7.99
C ALA A 60 9.09 1.46 6.48
N GLY A 61 8.49 2.52 5.93
CA GLY A 61 8.11 2.60 4.51
C GLY A 61 6.91 1.72 4.11
N GLU A 62 6.34 0.98 5.05
CA GLU A 62 5.16 0.13 4.86
C GLU A 62 3.86 0.96 4.96
N VAL A 63 3.27 1.25 3.81
CA VAL A 63 2.05 2.10 3.72
C VAL A 63 0.89 1.50 4.51
N LEU A 64 0.73 0.17 4.49
CA LEU A 64 -0.40 -0.50 5.12
C LEU A 64 -0.35 -0.39 6.65
N GLN A 65 0.85 -0.43 7.23
CA GLN A 65 1.08 -0.18 8.66
C GLN A 65 0.71 1.27 9.02
N THR A 66 1.14 2.24 8.22
CA THR A 66 0.80 3.66 8.43
C THR A 66 -0.71 3.87 8.40
N LEU A 67 -1.41 3.24 7.45
CA LEU A 67 -2.86 3.33 7.31
C LEU A 67 -3.59 2.76 8.53
N LEU A 68 -3.15 1.61 9.06
CA LEU A 68 -3.74 1.03 10.27
C LEU A 68 -3.67 2.02 11.45
N VAL A 69 -2.48 2.58 11.70
CA VAL A 69 -2.28 3.55 12.79
C VAL A 69 -3.13 4.80 12.57
N ALA A 70 -3.16 5.33 11.34
CA ALA A 70 -3.97 6.49 10.98
C ALA A 70 -5.47 6.27 11.24
N LEU A 71 -6.00 5.10 10.90
CA LEU A 71 -7.40 4.74 11.17
C LEU A 71 -7.69 4.66 12.66
N LEU A 72 -6.83 4.00 13.44
CA LEU A 72 -6.99 3.92 14.91
C LEU A 72 -6.96 5.30 15.56
N CYS A 73 -6.02 6.15 15.17
CA CYS A 73 -5.95 7.55 15.62
C CYS A 73 -7.20 8.33 15.21
N GLY A 74 -7.69 8.14 13.98
CA GLY A 74 -8.91 8.76 13.49
C GLY A 74 -10.13 8.39 14.33
N PHE A 75 -10.33 7.09 14.61
CA PHE A 75 -11.42 6.62 15.46
C PHE A 75 -11.30 7.13 16.91
N ALA A 76 -10.08 7.17 17.46
CA ALA A 76 -9.84 7.72 18.79
C ALA A 76 -10.20 9.21 18.86
N LEU A 77 -9.79 10.02 17.87
CA LEU A 77 -10.14 11.43 17.78
C LEU A 77 -11.65 11.64 17.64
N GLN A 78 -12.33 10.79 16.86
CA GLN A 78 -13.77 10.84 16.72
C GLN A 78 -14.49 10.52 18.03
N ALA A 79 -13.99 9.54 18.80
CA ALA A 79 -14.53 9.18 20.10
C ALA A 79 -14.30 10.26 21.19
N MET A 80 -13.25 11.08 21.07
CA MET A 80 -12.96 12.19 22.00
C MET A 80 -13.90 13.40 21.85
N GLY A 81 -14.72 13.47 20.80
CA GLY A 81 -15.67 14.55 20.59
C GLY A 81 -15.01 15.95 20.55
N SER A 82 -15.50 16.88 21.37
CA SER A 82 -15.01 18.26 21.40
C SER A 82 -13.53 18.38 21.84
N ALA A 83 -13.04 17.45 22.65
CA ALA A 83 -11.65 17.42 23.09
C ALA A 83 -10.67 17.10 21.94
N GLY A 84 -11.12 16.41 20.89
CA GLY A 84 -10.30 16.09 19.71
C GLY A 84 -10.17 17.22 18.69
N GLN A 85 -10.99 18.28 18.81
CA GLN A 85 -11.07 19.38 17.84
C GLN A 85 -9.74 20.12 17.58
N PRO A 86 -8.89 20.40 18.58
CA PRO A 86 -7.60 21.04 18.32
C PRO A 86 -6.67 20.19 17.45
N VAL A 87 -6.66 18.87 17.65
CA VAL A 87 -5.83 17.94 16.89
C VAL A 87 -6.32 17.81 15.46
N LEU A 88 -7.64 17.69 15.26
CA LEU A 88 -8.25 17.65 13.92
C LEU A 88 -7.90 18.89 13.10
N ARG A 89 -7.98 20.09 13.71
CA ARG A 89 -7.57 21.33 13.06
C ARG A 89 -6.09 21.32 12.67
N GLY A 90 -5.22 20.79 13.53
CA GLY A 90 -3.80 20.62 13.21
C GLY A 90 -3.57 19.71 11.99
N ILE A 91 -4.27 18.58 11.93
CA ILE A 91 -4.22 17.65 10.79
C ILE A 91 -4.71 18.34 9.50
N GLU A 92 -5.79 19.12 9.58
CA GLU A 92 -6.32 19.86 8.42
C GLU A 92 -5.32 20.88 7.86
N HIS A 93 -4.58 21.57 8.73
CA HIS A 93 -3.50 22.47 8.30
C HIS A 93 -2.37 21.73 7.59
N ILE A 94 -1.97 20.56 8.11
CA ILE A 94 -0.94 19.72 7.47
C ILE A 94 -1.44 19.19 6.12
N GLN A 95 -2.69 18.73 6.04
CA GLN A 95 -3.30 18.28 4.79
C GLN A 95 -3.25 19.38 3.73
N ARG A 96 -3.63 20.62 4.09
CA ARG A 96 -3.54 21.77 3.17
C ARG A 96 -2.11 22.10 2.74
N LEU A 97 -1.11 21.81 3.57
CA LEU A 97 0.29 21.99 3.20
C LEU A 97 0.78 20.94 2.21
N VAL A 98 0.38 19.68 2.40
CA VAL A 98 0.82 18.54 1.57
C VAL A 98 0.14 18.52 0.20
N PHE A 99 -1.15 18.87 0.12
CA PHE A 99 -1.95 18.79 -1.11
C PHE A 99 -2.09 20.13 -1.84
N ARG A 100 -1.26 21.11 -1.50
CA ARG A 100 -1.19 22.39 -2.21
C ARG A 100 -0.08 22.36 -3.25
#